data_AF-A0A3M7LFY3-F1
#
_entry.id   AF-A0A3M7LFY3-F1
#
_cell.length_a   1.000
_cell.length_b   1.000
_cell.length_c   1.000
_cell.angle_alpha   90.00
_cell.angle_beta   90.00
_cell.angle_gamma   90.00
#
_symmetry.space_group_name_H-M   'P 1'
#
loop_
_entity.id
_entity.type
_entity.pdbx_description
1 polymer ?
#
loop_
_entity_poly.entity_id
_entity_poly.type
_entity_poly.pdbx_seq_one_letter_code
_entity_poly.pdbx_strand_id
1 'polypeptide(L)'
;MTLTSCYSYTSVVGKGAQNNVQVTKWNHYLFEGIAPVGVSDSKQMAGDSENYTVLTRQTFLNGFITAITLGIYSPTTTTVTK
;
A
#
# COMPACT_ATOMS: atom_id res chain seq x y z
N MET A 1 8.88 -18.56 -12.42
CA MET A 1 8.52 -17.31 -11.73
C MET A 1 7.74 -17.67 -10.48
N THR A 2 8.43 -17.81 -9.35
CA THR A 2 7.78 -18.03 -8.05
C THR A 2 7.07 -16.74 -7.65
N LEU A 3 5.76 -16.79 -7.41
CA LEU A 3 5.02 -15.66 -6.82
C LEU A 3 5.58 -15.43 -5.40
N THR A 4 6.57 -14.58 -5.28
CA THR A 4 7.18 -14.21 -4.00
C THR A 4 6.15 -13.44 -3.19
N SER A 5 5.76 -13.99 -2.05
CA SER A 5 4.80 -13.45 -1.06
C SER A 5 5.20 -12.11 -0.42
N CYS A 6 6.22 -11.42 -0.95
CA CYS A 6 6.76 -10.17 -0.42
C CYS A 6 5.96 -8.92 -0.82
N TYR A 7 4.88 -9.06 -1.59
CA TYR A 7 4.06 -7.93 -2.05
C TYR A 7 3.06 -7.41 -1.02
N SER A 8 2.97 -8.03 0.15
CA SER A 8 2.18 -7.53 1.28
C SER A 8 3.07 -7.27 2.47
N TYR A 9 3.17 -6.01 2.88
CA TYR A 9 3.90 -5.59 4.07
C TYR A 9 2.94 -4.93 5.06
N THR A 10 2.95 -5.44 6.29
CA THR A 10 2.20 -4.88 7.41
C THR A 10 3.19 -4.23 8.37
N SER A 11 3.04 -2.94 8.61
CA SER A 11 3.78 -2.20 9.62
C SER A 11 2.85 -1.83 10.76
N VAL A 12 3.25 -2.13 11.99
CA VAL A 12 2.48 -1.81 13.19
C VAL A 12 3.21 -0.70 13.94
N VAL A 13 2.55 0.42 14.14
CA VAL A 13 3.09 1.58 14.86
C VAL A 13 2.46 1.61 16.26
N GLY A 14 3.31 1.73 17.28
CA GLY A 14 2.88 1.77 18.69
C GLY A 14 2.26 0.43 19.15
N LYS A 15 1.06 0.50 19.71
CA LYS A 15 0.25 -0.66 20.12
C LYS A 15 -0.55 -1.29 18.97
N GLY A 16 -0.43 -0.76 17.76
CA GLY A 16 -1.22 -1.14 16.60
C GLY A 16 -2.65 -0.61 16.63
N ALA A 17 -3.39 -0.77 15.53
CA ALA A 17 -4.76 -0.28 15.38
C ALA A 17 -5.62 -0.59 16.63
N GLN A 18 -6.16 0.45 17.26
CA GLN A 18 -7.00 0.34 18.46
C GLN A 18 -8.49 0.48 18.13
N ASN A 19 -8.81 1.12 17.01
CA ASN A 19 -10.14 1.28 16.46
C ASN A 19 -10.31 0.43 15.17
N ASN A 20 -11.52 0.46 14.61
CA ASN A 20 -11.88 -0.23 13.37
C ASN A 20 -11.90 0.71 12.15
N VAL A 21 -11.23 1.88 12.24
CA VAL A 21 -11.29 2.86 11.15
C VAL A 21 -10.23 2.51 10.10
N GLN A 22 -10.68 1.96 8.97
CA GLN A 22 -9.83 1.61 7.83
C GLN A 22 -9.90 2.70 6.77
N VAL A 23 -8.75 3.27 6.43
CA VAL A 23 -8.59 4.18 5.31
C VAL A 23 -7.76 3.46 4.25
N THR A 24 -8.34 3.24 3.07
CA THR A 24 -7.62 2.60 1.95
C THR A 24 -7.34 3.61 0.87
N LYS A 25 -6.09 3.66 0.39
CA LYS A 25 -5.65 4.56 -0.66
C LYS A 25 -4.78 3.82 -1.68
N TRP A 26 -4.87 4.26 -2.93
CA TRP A 26 -4.05 3.74 -4.02
C TRP A 26 -2.75 4.53 -4.09
N ASN A 27 -1.67 3.79 -4.30
CA ASN A 27 -0.35 4.34 -4.56
C ASN A 27 -0.02 4.13 -6.03
N HIS A 28 0.27 5.22 -6.71
CA HIS A 28 0.65 5.23 -8.10
C HIS A 28 2.17 5.20 -8.19
N TYR A 29 2.72 4.05 -8.59
CA TYR A 29 4.13 3.89 -8.91
C TYR A 29 4.31 3.62 -10.40
N LEU A 30 5.36 4.20 -10.98
CA LEU A 30 5.80 3.97 -12.34
C LEU A 30 7.12 3.19 -12.35
N PHE A 31 7.41 2.54 -13.49
CA PHE A 31 8.61 1.74 -13.72
C PHE A 31 8.82 0.70 -12.61
N GLU A 32 7.88 -0.24 -12.47
CA GLU A 32 7.93 -1.31 -11.47
C GLU A 32 8.19 -0.86 -10.00
N GLY A 33 7.88 0.39 -9.64
CA GLY A 33 8.09 0.89 -8.27
C GLY A 33 9.17 1.94 -8.11
N ILE A 34 9.94 2.25 -9.16
CA ILE A 34 11.08 3.17 -9.08
C ILE A 34 10.63 4.63 -8.91
N ALA A 35 9.53 5.03 -9.56
CA ALA A 35 9.07 6.42 -9.54
C ALA A 35 7.70 6.56 -8.83
N PRO A 36 7.67 7.13 -7.61
CA PRO A 36 6.41 7.44 -6.93
C PRO A 36 5.80 8.73 -7.50
N VAL A 37 4.67 8.62 -8.22
CA VAL A 37 3.95 9.79 -8.79
C VAL A 37 2.76 10.23 -7.93
N GLY A 38 2.29 9.36 -7.04
CA GLY A 38 1.16 9.65 -6.18
C GLY A 38 1.01 8.56 -5.12
N VAL A 39 1.88 8.60 -4.12
CA VAL A 39 1.88 7.63 -3.03
C VAL A 39 1.10 8.15 -1.83
N SER A 40 0.46 7.25 -1.11
CA SER A 40 -0.22 7.58 0.13
C SER A 40 0.78 7.77 1.26
N ASP A 41 0.64 8.90 1.96
CA ASP A 41 1.41 9.17 3.16
C ASP A 41 0.69 8.52 4.34
N SER A 42 1.30 7.46 4.88
CA SER A 42 0.73 6.69 6.00
C SER A 42 0.51 7.55 7.25
N LYS A 43 1.32 8.61 7.44
CA LYS A 43 1.17 9.54 8.56
C LYS A 43 -0.04 10.45 8.38
N GLN A 44 -0.27 10.95 7.17
CA GLN A 44 -1.51 11.70 6.86
C GLN A 44 -2.75 10.82 6.94
N MET A 45 -2.66 9.54 6.56
CA MET A 45 -3.77 8.60 6.70
C MET A 45 -4.08 8.24 8.16
N ALA A 46 -3.07 8.21 9.03
CA ALA A 46 -3.24 8.01 10.46
C ALA A 46 -3.80 9.25 11.17
N GLY A 47 -3.53 10.46 10.66
CA GLY A 47 -3.92 11.71 11.30
C GLY A 47 -3.21 11.90 12.63
N ASP A 48 -3.96 12.23 13.69
CA ASP A 48 -3.45 12.37 15.07
C ASP A 48 -3.30 11.04 15.83
N SER A 49 -3.48 9.90 15.17
CA SER A 49 -3.41 8.59 15.85
C SER A 49 -1.96 8.15 16.08
N GLU A 50 -1.58 7.95 17.34
CA GLU A 50 -0.26 7.38 17.70
C GLU A 50 -0.15 5.87 17.44
N ASN A 51 -1.28 5.17 17.34
CA ASN A 51 -1.33 3.70 17.20
C ASN A 51 -2.12 3.30 15.95
N TYR A 52 -1.42 2.87 14.91
CA TYR A 52 -2.04 2.47 13.64
C TYR A 52 -1.25 1.36 12.96
N THR A 53 -1.94 0.60 12.14
CA THR A 53 -1.41 -0.51 11.34
C THR A 53 -1.50 -0.14 9.87
N VAL A 54 -0.36 -0.13 9.19
CA VAL A 54 -0.25 0.13 7.76
C VAL A 54 -0.11 -1.20 7.04
N LEU A 55 -1.08 -1.56 6.21
CA LEU A 55 -1.05 -2.72 5.34
C LEU A 55 -0.90 -2.26 3.89
N THR A 56 0.29 -2.40 3.33
CA THR A 56 0.50 -2.18 1.89
C THR A 56 0.51 -3.52 1.19
N ARG A 57 -0.37 -3.69 0.20
CA ARG A 57 -0.49 -4.93 -0.59
C ARG A 57 -0.67 -4.66 -2.08
N GLN A 58 -0.09 -5.52 -2.90
CA GLN A 58 -0.45 -5.61 -4.32
C GLN A 58 -1.71 -6.46 -4.46
N THR A 59 -2.75 -5.91 -5.08
CA THR A 59 -3.97 -6.68 -5.40
C THR A 59 -3.84 -7.35 -6.77
N PHE A 60 -4.71 -8.31 -7.06
CA PHE A 60 -4.78 -8.91 -8.40
C PHE A 60 -4.98 -7.84 -9.49
N LEU A 61 -5.86 -6.86 -9.24
CA LEU A 61 -6.13 -5.77 -10.17
C LEU A 61 -4.87 -4.93 -10.42
N ASN A 62 -4.09 -4.65 -9.38
CA ASN A 62 -2.84 -3.92 -9.51
C ASN A 62 -1.83 -4.68 -10.37
N GLY A 63 -1.64 -5.98 -10.11
CA GLY A 63 -0.76 -6.82 -10.91
C GLY A 63 -1.25 -7.00 -12.36
N PHE A 64 -2.56 -7.03 -12.57
CA PHE A 64 -3.16 -7.07 -13.91
C PHE A 64 -2.88 -5.78 -14.69
N ILE A 65 -3.00 -4.62 -14.03
CA ILE A 65 -2.64 -3.33 -14.62
C ILE A 65 -1.15 -3.26 -14.95
N THR A 66 -0.28 -3.75 -14.07
CA THR A 66 1.16 -3.89 -14.35
C THR A 66 1.40 -4.74 -15.58
N ALA A 67 0.71 -5.87 -15.71
CA ALA A 67 0.85 -6.76 -16.86
C ALA A 67 0.39 -6.10 -18.18
N ILE A 68 -0.76 -5.40 -18.17
CA ILE A 68 -1.26 -4.68 -19.35
C ILE A 68 -0.33 -3.54 -19.74
N THR A 69 0.25 -2.86 -18.76
CA THR A 69 1.15 -1.71 -18.99
C THR A 69 2.61 -2.12 -19.17
N LEU A 70 2.89 -3.43 -19.31
CA LEU A 70 4.23 -3.99 -19.49
C LEU A 70 5.24 -3.54 -18.41
N GLY A 71 4.80 -3.34 -17.17
CA GLY A 71 5.64 -2.89 -16.06
C GLY A 71 5.79 -1.37 -15.93
N ILE A 72 5.25 -0.58 -16.87
CA ILE A 72 5.36 0.88 -16.83
C ILE A 72 4.56 1.46 -15.66
N TYR A 73 3.40 0.88 -15.35
CA TYR A 73 2.54 1.35 -14.27
C TYR A 73 2.22 0.22 -13.29
N SER A 74 2.77 0.33 -12.08
CA SER A 74 2.66 -0.69 -11.03
C SER A 74 1.98 -0.11 -9.78
N PRO A 75 0.65 0.06 -9.80
CA PRO A 75 -0.04 0.57 -8.63
C PRO A 75 0.07 -0.38 -7.44
N THR A 76 0.12 0.14 -6.22
CA THR A 76 -0.03 -0.66 -4.99
C THR A 76 -1.16 -0.09 -4.14
N THR A 77 -1.67 -0.86 -3.18
CA THR A 77 -2.78 -0.41 -2.33
C THR A 77 -2.31 -0.40 -0.89
N THR A 78 -2.42 0.76 -0.23
CA THR A 78 -2.11 0.89 1.20
C THR A 78 -3.40 1.13 1.97
N THR A 79 -3.61 0.30 2.99
CA THR A 79 -4.70 0.41 3.94
C THR A 79 -4.12 0.74 5.30
N VAL A 80 -4.53 1.85 5.89
CA VAL A 80 -4.20 2.21 7.26
C VAL A 80 -5.40 1.93 8.14
N THR A 81 -5.20 1.11 9.17
CA THR A 81 -6.18 0.85 10.22
C THR A 81 -5.71 1.56 11.48
N LYS A 82 -6.56 2.36 12.11
CA LYS A 82 -6.31 3.03 13.39
C LYS A 82 -7.34 2.62 14.40
#